data_AF-A0A835YVT2-F1
#
_entry.id   AF-A0A835YVT2-F1
#
_cell.length_a   1.000
_cell.length_b   1.000
_cell.length_c   1.000
_cell.angle_alpha   90.00
_cell.angle_beta   90.00
_cell.angle_gamma   90.00
#
_symmetry.space_group_name_H-M   'P 1'
#
loop_
_entity.id
_entity.type
_entity.pdbx_description
1 polymer ?
#
loop_
_entity_poly.entity_id
_entity_poly.type
_entity_poly.pdbx_seq_one_letter_code
_entity_poly.pdbx_strand_id
1 'polypeptide(L)'
;MAMSVAQVAEIVPFLRDSRPDLRKAAANTCMQLAATEEGRLMLYEAGAVPWLCKLVGDVDAIAKDSITALINTGADVPAATEQMVNSGIVNSVMEVVVDQSQDCTPRRRDLCLTLLANVTTTEPGVERMLQLGGKGGPEGLHVRRLARALVTTLAAAEEAAAAAAAAGGGGGGGSSGGVDQWQHAASLLCNVTREETGRQILARADTGVLEDLLPQLRSAVAARRRGISGCIRNLCFDAKLHPRLLDGARVLPHVLRGLASSRDAYSFQDKVALDPMVWRAPAGEGAMTFHEREPDAETRGNLLEALQLLCAHPESCAALRKQATLLQGTYCVVRETARRETDERLLVACHAIATALAAPQDAAAAAPTRAAAAAATTSSGSGSDAAAASSGGSSSNEARDDAKRAAPREQVLNDAQSDEAQVVDAEAEEEEAIPADVAALLYAELRDGISGIALSQDGGEGDAGGS
;
A
#
# COMPACT_ATOMS: atom_id res chain seq x y z
N MET A 1 -31.02 -31.42 1.60
CA MET A 1 -31.80 -30.46 2.42
C MET A 1 -30.95 -29.23 2.58
N ALA A 2 -31.45 -28.05 2.22
CA ALA A 2 -30.75 -26.80 2.51
C ALA A 2 -30.68 -26.64 4.03
N MET A 3 -29.49 -26.36 4.56
CA MET A 3 -29.29 -26.13 5.99
C MET A 3 -29.98 -24.81 6.38
N SER A 4 -30.63 -24.75 7.53
CA SER A 4 -31.32 -23.55 8.01
C SER A 4 -30.52 -22.80 9.09
N VAL A 5 -30.80 -21.51 9.26
CA VAL A 5 -30.20 -20.68 10.33
C VAL A 5 -30.41 -21.30 11.72
N ALA A 6 -31.58 -21.90 11.97
CA ALA A 6 -31.87 -22.57 13.23
C ALA A 6 -30.95 -23.78 13.47
N GLN A 7 -30.63 -24.55 12.43
CA GLN A 7 -29.69 -25.67 12.53
C GLN A 7 -28.26 -25.18 12.76
N VAL A 8 -27.87 -24.04 12.16
CA VAL A 8 -26.55 -23.42 12.44
C VAL A 8 -26.50 -22.90 13.88
N ALA A 9 -27.59 -22.35 14.40
CA ALA A 9 -27.67 -21.87 15.78
C ALA A 9 -27.49 -22.99 16.82
N GLU A 10 -27.84 -24.24 16.49
CA GLU A 10 -27.56 -25.41 17.34
C GLU A 10 -26.06 -25.72 17.50
N ILE A 11 -25.21 -25.23 16.58
CA ILE A 11 -23.75 -25.42 16.64
C ILE A 11 -23.11 -24.44 17.64
N VAL A 12 -23.69 -23.25 17.79
CA VAL A 12 -23.10 -22.14 18.58
C VAL A 12 -22.78 -22.53 20.04
N PRO A 13 -23.62 -23.28 20.77
CA PRO A 13 -23.28 -23.75 22.11
C PRO A 13 -22.02 -24.62 22.17
N PHE A 14 -21.70 -25.36 21.12
CA PHE A 14 -20.51 -26.22 21.08
C PHE A 14 -19.21 -25.43 20.86
N LEU A 15 -19.27 -24.23 20.27
CA LEU A 15 -18.11 -23.33 20.15
C LEU A 15 -17.59 -22.86 21.52
N ARG A 16 -18.41 -22.92 22.56
CA ARG A 16 -18.06 -22.51 23.94
C ARG A 16 -17.99 -23.69 24.91
N ASP A 17 -17.99 -24.92 24.41
CA ASP A 17 -17.93 -26.11 25.25
C ASP A 17 -16.58 -26.20 25.96
N SER A 18 -16.57 -26.71 27.20
CA SER A 18 -15.34 -27.00 27.93
C SER A 18 -14.41 -28.00 27.22
N ARG A 19 -14.99 -28.93 26.43
CA ARG A 19 -14.26 -30.00 25.72
C ARG A 19 -13.68 -29.50 24.40
N PRO A 20 -12.34 -29.55 24.22
CA PRO A 20 -11.69 -29.13 22.98
C PRO A 20 -12.16 -29.89 21.73
N ASP A 21 -12.47 -31.18 21.85
CA ASP A 21 -12.93 -31.99 20.71
C ASP A 21 -14.26 -31.49 20.15
N LEU A 22 -15.19 -31.06 21.02
CA LEU A 22 -16.48 -30.51 20.63
C LEU A 22 -16.31 -29.13 19.98
N ARG A 23 -15.45 -28.27 20.56
CA ARG A 23 -15.10 -26.98 19.96
C ARG A 23 -14.47 -27.16 18.58
N LYS A 24 -13.60 -28.15 18.41
CA LYS A 24 -12.97 -28.49 17.12
C LYS A 24 -14.00 -28.92 16.08
N ALA A 25 -14.90 -29.83 16.42
CA ALA A 25 -15.95 -30.28 15.51
C ALA A 25 -16.90 -29.13 15.10
N ALA A 26 -17.24 -28.26 16.06
CA ALA A 26 -18.07 -27.08 15.81
C ALA A 26 -17.36 -26.06 14.92
N ALA A 27 -16.10 -25.70 15.23
CA ALA A 27 -15.30 -24.77 14.44
C ALA A 27 -15.08 -25.28 13.01
N ASN A 28 -14.82 -26.58 12.84
CA ASN A 28 -14.66 -27.19 11.53
C ASN A 28 -15.96 -27.10 10.70
N THR A 29 -17.10 -27.37 11.32
CA THR A 29 -18.41 -27.21 10.65
C THR A 29 -18.65 -25.76 10.24
N CYS A 30 -18.35 -24.79 11.11
CA CYS A 30 -18.43 -23.37 10.77
C CYS A 30 -17.51 -23.00 9.60
N MET A 31 -16.28 -23.52 9.58
CA MET A 31 -15.34 -23.29 8.47
C MET A 31 -15.87 -23.83 7.14
N GLN A 32 -16.44 -25.04 7.13
CA GLN A 32 -17.04 -25.62 5.94
C GLN A 32 -18.26 -24.81 5.47
N LEU A 33 -19.09 -24.32 6.39
CA LEU A 33 -20.23 -23.45 6.05
C LEU A 33 -19.78 -22.11 5.48
N ALA A 34 -18.72 -21.53 6.03
CA ALA A 34 -18.17 -20.27 5.55
C ALA A 34 -17.59 -20.38 4.13
N ALA A 35 -17.45 -21.58 3.55
CA ALA A 35 -17.03 -21.73 2.16
C ALA A 35 -18.08 -21.18 1.16
N THR A 36 -19.37 -21.17 1.51
CA THR A 36 -20.46 -20.70 0.64
C THR A 36 -21.01 -19.34 1.11
N GLU A 37 -21.52 -18.53 0.18
CA GLU A 37 -22.12 -17.22 0.47
C GLU A 37 -23.33 -17.36 1.43
N GLU A 38 -24.23 -18.30 1.14
CA GLU A 38 -25.38 -18.60 2.01
C GLU A 38 -24.93 -19.01 3.42
N GLY A 39 -23.90 -19.84 3.54
CA GLY A 39 -23.37 -20.29 4.83
C GLY A 39 -22.74 -19.17 5.64
N ARG A 40 -22.07 -18.20 4.98
CA ARG A 40 -21.52 -17.00 5.65
C ARG A 40 -22.61 -16.15 6.28
N LEU A 41 -23.71 -15.92 5.55
CA LEU A 41 -24.85 -15.17 6.08
C LEU A 41 -25.50 -15.92 7.25
N MET A 42 -25.71 -17.23 7.13
CA MET A 42 -26.29 -18.04 8.21
C MET A 42 -25.42 -18.04 9.48
N LEU A 43 -24.09 -18.06 9.36
CA LEU A 43 -23.18 -17.99 10.51
C LEU A 43 -23.30 -16.65 11.26
N TYR A 44 -23.46 -15.56 10.50
CA TYR A 44 -23.69 -14.24 11.07
C TYR A 44 -25.04 -14.18 11.80
N GLU A 45 -26.13 -14.56 11.14
CA GLU A 45 -27.49 -14.53 11.70
C GLU A 45 -27.66 -15.47 12.91
N ALA A 46 -26.98 -16.62 12.91
CA ALA A 46 -26.97 -17.54 14.04
C ALA A 46 -26.17 -17.02 15.24
N GLY A 47 -25.44 -15.91 15.12
CA GLY A 47 -24.64 -15.32 16.19
C GLY A 47 -23.35 -16.09 16.49
N ALA A 48 -22.78 -16.79 15.50
CA ALA A 48 -21.55 -17.57 15.68
C ALA A 48 -20.29 -16.68 15.77
N VAL A 49 -20.29 -15.52 15.10
CA VAL A 49 -19.11 -14.65 14.92
C VAL A 49 -18.41 -14.27 16.23
N PRO A 50 -19.09 -13.81 17.31
CA PRO A 50 -18.41 -13.47 18.56
C PRO A 50 -17.74 -14.67 19.24
N TRP A 51 -18.27 -15.87 19.05
CA TRP A 51 -17.72 -17.10 19.63
C TRP A 51 -16.52 -17.60 18.84
N LEU A 52 -16.58 -17.52 17.51
CA LEU A 52 -15.43 -17.77 16.64
C LEU A 52 -14.27 -16.83 16.98
N CYS A 53 -14.53 -15.55 17.26
CA CYS A 53 -13.51 -14.59 17.69
C CYS A 53 -12.75 -15.04 18.96
N LYS A 54 -13.45 -15.67 19.92
CA LYS A 54 -12.84 -16.18 21.16
C LYS A 54 -11.96 -17.41 20.93
N LEU A 55 -12.21 -18.17 19.87
CA LEU A 55 -11.42 -19.37 19.53
C LEU A 55 -10.10 -19.06 18.83
N VAL A 56 -9.84 -17.80 18.47
CA VAL A 56 -8.58 -17.40 17.83
C VAL A 56 -7.37 -17.65 18.73
N GLY A 57 -7.54 -17.64 20.06
CA GLY A 57 -6.51 -17.94 21.05
C GLY A 57 -6.43 -19.42 21.46
N ASP A 58 -7.29 -20.30 20.92
CA ASP A 58 -7.36 -21.71 21.30
C ASP A 58 -6.19 -22.53 20.70
N VAL A 59 -6.25 -23.86 20.85
CA VAL A 59 -5.30 -24.79 20.23
C VAL A 59 -5.27 -24.60 18.72
N ASP A 60 -4.08 -24.78 18.13
CA ASP A 60 -3.77 -24.40 16.75
C ASP A 60 -4.78 -24.94 15.71
N ALA A 61 -5.23 -26.19 15.85
CA ALA A 61 -6.21 -26.78 14.93
C ALA A 61 -7.59 -26.09 14.99
N ILE A 62 -8.05 -25.69 16.18
CA ILE A 62 -9.34 -25.01 16.37
C ILE A 62 -9.23 -23.56 15.92
N ALA A 63 -8.13 -22.90 16.28
CA ALA A 63 -7.87 -21.51 15.90
C ALA A 63 -7.86 -21.35 14.38
N LYS A 64 -7.18 -22.24 13.63
CA LYS A 64 -7.12 -22.18 12.16
C LYS A 64 -8.50 -22.29 11.51
N ASP A 65 -9.32 -23.24 11.94
CA ASP A 65 -10.69 -23.41 11.42
C ASP A 65 -11.54 -22.16 11.73
N SER A 66 -11.43 -21.64 12.96
CA SER A 66 -12.14 -20.43 13.37
C SER A 66 -11.72 -19.19 12.58
N ILE A 67 -10.42 -18.93 12.44
CA ILE A 67 -9.89 -17.78 11.70
C ILE A 67 -10.31 -17.86 10.23
N THR A 68 -10.25 -19.05 9.63
CA THR A 68 -10.67 -19.25 8.23
C THR A 68 -12.17 -18.97 8.06
N ALA A 69 -13.01 -19.43 8.99
CA ALA A 69 -14.43 -19.11 8.98
C ALA A 69 -14.66 -17.59 9.06
N LEU A 70 -13.96 -16.90 9.98
CA LEU A 70 -14.06 -15.44 10.14
C LEU A 70 -13.62 -14.67 8.88
N ILE A 71 -12.50 -15.05 8.26
CA ILE A 71 -12.03 -14.41 7.02
C ILE A 71 -13.10 -14.48 5.93
N ASN A 72 -13.66 -15.67 5.71
CA ASN A 72 -14.64 -15.89 4.68
C ASN A 72 -15.96 -15.16 4.98
N THR A 73 -16.45 -15.23 6.23
CA THR A 73 -17.68 -14.53 6.65
C THR A 73 -17.53 -13.02 6.53
N GLY A 74 -16.39 -12.46 6.93
CA GLY A 74 -16.13 -11.02 6.86
C GLY A 74 -15.94 -10.48 5.44
N ALA A 75 -15.60 -11.34 4.47
CA ALA A 75 -15.43 -10.95 3.08
C ALA A 75 -16.75 -10.54 2.41
N ASP A 76 -17.86 -11.23 2.71
CA ASP A 76 -19.16 -10.98 2.07
C ASP A 76 -20.15 -10.26 2.99
N VAL A 77 -19.94 -10.32 4.32
CA VAL A 77 -20.87 -9.75 5.31
C VAL A 77 -20.16 -8.64 6.10
N PRO A 78 -20.24 -7.36 5.67
CA PRO A 78 -19.57 -6.24 6.35
C PRO A 78 -19.99 -6.09 7.83
N ALA A 79 -21.26 -6.36 8.14
CA ALA A 79 -21.77 -6.34 9.51
C ALA A 79 -21.10 -7.39 10.41
N ALA A 80 -20.67 -8.52 9.85
CA ALA A 80 -19.91 -9.51 10.59
C ALA A 80 -18.51 -8.97 10.94
N THR A 81 -17.86 -8.25 10.02
CA THR A 81 -16.55 -7.62 10.27
C THR A 81 -16.64 -6.59 11.41
N GLU A 82 -17.66 -5.74 11.43
CA GLU A 82 -17.90 -4.83 12.55
C GLU A 82 -18.14 -5.58 13.87
N GLN A 83 -18.90 -6.68 13.83
CA GLN A 83 -19.13 -7.53 15.00
C GLN A 83 -17.83 -8.18 15.51
N MET A 84 -16.90 -8.57 14.62
CA MET A 84 -15.58 -9.07 15.00
C MET A 84 -14.77 -7.98 15.73
N VAL A 85 -14.77 -6.75 15.21
CA VAL A 85 -14.12 -5.59 15.85
C VAL A 85 -14.67 -5.36 17.26
N ASN A 86 -16.00 -5.35 17.40
CA ASN A 86 -16.68 -5.18 18.68
C ASN A 86 -16.44 -6.34 19.66
N SER A 87 -16.16 -7.54 19.14
CA SER A 87 -15.80 -8.72 19.93
C SER A 87 -14.32 -8.75 20.36
N GLY A 88 -13.54 -7.70 20.04
CA GLY A 88 -12.15 -7.57 20.47
C GLY A 88 -11.14 -8.33 19.60
N ILE A 89 -11.52 -8.72 18.36
CA ILE A 89 -10.68 -9.54 17.48
C ILE A 89 -9.27 -8.96 17.27
N VAL A 90 -9.16 -7.64 17.16
CA VAL A 90 -7.88 -6.95 16.88
C VAL A 90 -6.88 -7.21 18.00
N ASN A 91 -7.29 -7.08 19.25
CA ASN A 91 -6.42 -7.32 20.40
C ASN A 91 -6.05 -8.80 20.51
N SER A 92 -7.04 -9.70 20.38
CA SER A 92 -6.81 -11.14 20.44
C SER A 92 -5.80 -11.61 19.39
N VAL A 93 -5.91 -11.13 18.15
CA VAL A 93 -4.97 -11.49 17.09
C VAL A 93 -3.59 -10.88 17.34
N MET A 94 -3.52 -9.61 17.75
CA MET A 94 -2.23 -8.97 18.04
C MET A 94 -1.48 -9.64 19.19
N GLU A 95 -2.19 -10.14 20.21
CA GLU A 95 -1.61 -10.98 21.26
C GLU A 95 -1.04 -12.28 20.66
N VAL A 96 -1.82 -13.02 19.86
CA VAL A 96 -1.37 -14.29 19.25
C VAL A 96 -0.19 -14.11 18.28
N VAL A 97 -0.13 -13.01 17.53
CA VAL A 97 0.87 -12.81 16.47
C VAL A 97 2.17 -12.22 16.99
N VAL A 98 2.10 -11.30 17.97
CA VAL A 98 3.29 -10.59 18.47
C VAL A 98 3.85 -11.22 19.74
N ASP A 99 3.03 -11.85 20.58
CA ASP A 99 3.52 -12.50 21.78
C ASP A 99 4.27 -13.79 21.42
N GLN A 100 5.60 -13.75 21.58
CA GLN A 100 6.49 -14.87 21.30
C GLN A 100 6.33 -16.03 22.30
N SER A 101 5.57 -15.84 23.38
CA SER A 101 5.30 -16.88 24.37
C SER A 101 4.28 -17.92 23.91
N GLN A 102 3.51 -17.63 22.85
CA GLN A 102 2.56 -18.58 22.27
C GLN A 102 3.17 -19.30 21.07
N ASP A 103 2.99 -20.63 21.01
CA ASP A 103 3.34 -21.47 19.87
C ASP A 103 2.43 -21.16 18.65
N CYS A 104 2.63 -20.00 18.04
CA CYS A 104 1.91 -19.57 16.86
C CYS A 104 2.57 -20.17 15.62
N THR A 105 1.93 -21.19 15.06
CA THR A 105 2.44 -21.85 13.85
C THR A 105 2.46 -20.87 12.67
N PRO A 106 3.41 -21.03 11.73
CA PRO A 106 3.49 -20.20 10.52
C PRO A 106 2.15 -19.98 9.81
N ARG A 107 1.38 -21.05 9.65
CA ARG A 107 0.08 -21.00 8.97
C ARG A 107 -0.98 -20.25 9.79
N ARG A 108 -0.98 -20.39 11.12
CA ARG A 108 -1.89 -19.63 11.98
C ARG A 108 -1.57 -18.13 11.92
N ARG A 109 -0.28 -17.78 11.94
CA ARG A 109 0.18 -16.38 11.82
C ARG A 109 -0.28 -15.73 10.52
N ASP A 110 -0.09 -16.42 9.40
CA ASP A 110 -0.53 -15.99 8.06
C ASP A 110 -2.04 -15.73 8.02
N LEU A 111 -2.86 -16.67 8.53
CA LEU A 111 -4.30 -16.51 8.65
C LEU A 111 -4.69 -15.33 9.56
N CYS A 112 -4.03 -15.19 10.71
CA CYS A 112 -4.24 -14.08 11.64
C CYS A 112 -3.99 -12.72 10.97
N LEU A 113 -2.87 -12.58 10.25
CA LEU A 113 -2.53 -11.35 9.55
C LEU A 113 -3.46 -11.07 8.37
N THR A 114 -3.95 -12.11 7.70
CA THR A 114 -4.99 -12.01 6.67
C THR A 114 -6.32 -11.51 7.26
N LEU A 115 -6.75 -12.08 8.38
CA LEU A 115 -7.96 -11.65 9.09
C LEU A 115 -7.85 -10.18 9.52
N LEU A 116 -6.73 -9.79 10.11
CA LEU A 116 -6.49 -8.39 10.47
C LEU A 116 -6.52 -7.48 9.23
N ALA A 117 -5.92 -7.92 8.11
CA ALA A 117 -5.88 -7.11 6.88
C ALA A 117 -7.30 -6.80 6.39
N ASN A 118 -8.21 -7.78 6.47
CA ASN A 118 -9.61 -7.59 6.14
C ASN A 118 -10.32 -6.68 7.17
N VAL A 119 -10.10 -6.90 8.46
CA VAL A 119 -10.75 -6.10 9.53
C VAL A 119 -10.35 -4.62 9.44
N THR A 120 -9.08 -4.32 9.15
CA THR A 120 -8.55 -2.95 9.01
C THR A 120 -8.91 -2.27 7.69
N THR A 121 -9.68 -2.91 6.81
CA THR A 121 -10.33 -2.20 5.70
C THR A 121 -11.41 -1.25 6.20
N THR A 122 -12.01 -1.55 7.36
CA THR A 122 -13.04 -0.75 8.03
C THR A 122 -12.44 0.29 8.98
N GLU A 123 -13.07 1.47 9.07
CA GLU A 123 -12.66 2.54 9.99
C GLU A 123 -12.63 2.08 11.46
N PRO A 124 -13.66 1.38 12.01
CA PRO A 124 -13.59 0.85 13.38
C PRO A 124 -12.43 -0.12 13.61
N GLY A 125 -12.08 -0.92 12.60
CA GLY A 125 -10.93 -1.82 12.66
C GLY A 125 -9.61 -1.06 12.75
N VAL A 126 -9.45 0.02 11.98
CA VAL A 126 -8.27 0.90 12.03
C VAL A 126 -8.18 1.62 13.38
N GLU A 127 -9.29 2.18 13.89
CA GLU A 127 -9.31 2.83 15.21
C GLU A 127 -8.87 1.89 16.33
N ARG A 128 -9.35 0.64 16.33
CA ARG A 128 -8.91 -0.39 17.29
C ARG A 128 -7.44 -0.75 17.12
N MET A 129 -6.95 -0.84 15.89
CA MET A 129 -5.53 -1.11 15.58
C MET A 129 -4.62 0.04 16.04
N LEU A 130 -5.09 1.28 15.94
CA LEU A 130 -4.39 2.49 16.40
C LEU A 130 -4.48 2.69 17.92
N GLN A 131 -5.39 1.98 18.59
CA GLN A 131 -5.63 2.06 20.03
C GLN A 131 -6.05 3.48 20.48
N LEU A 132 -6.81 4.18 19.64
CA LEU A 132 -7.26 5.56 19.90
C LEU A 132 -8.18 5.64 21.12
N GLY A 133 -7.95 6.62 22.00
CA GLY A 133 -8.85 6.93 23.12
C GLY A 133 -9.00 5.81 24.18
N GLY A 134 -8.12 4.81 24.18
CA GLY A 134 -8.15 3.68 25.10
C GLY A 134 -7.66 4.04 26.51
N LYS A 135 -8.37 3.57 27.56
CA LYS A 135 -8.02 3.82 28.98
C LYS A 135 -6.77 3.07 29.49
N GLY A 136 -5.99 2.39 28.66
CA GLY A 136 -5.08 1.34 29.14
C GLY A 136 -3.74 1.13 28.42
N GLY A 137 -3.35 1.95 27.44
CA GLY A 137 -2.05 1.76 26.77
C GLY A 137 -1.64 2.90 25.84
N PRO A 138 -0.38 2.92 25.39
CA PRO A 138 0.11 3.92 24.44
C PRO A 138 -0.49 3.70 23.05
N GLU A 139 -0.99 4.77 22.45
CA GLU A 139 -1.49 4.77 21.07
C GLU A 139 -0.42 4.23 20.09
N GLY A 140 -0.86 3.48 19.09
CA GLY A 140 0.02 2.92 18.06
C GLY A 140 1.01 1.84 18.53
N LEU A 141 0.84 1.24 19.71
CA LEU A 141 1.70 0.12 20.14
C LEU A 141 1.59 -1.08 19.17
N HIS A 142 0.36 -1.42 18.76
CA HIS A 142 0.10 -2.50 17.82
C HIS A 142 0.78 -2.26 16.47
N VAL A 143 0.65 -1.05 15.92
CA VAL A 143 1.29 -0.65 14.65
C VAL A 143 2.81 -0.75 14.73
N ARG A 144 3.41 -0.25 15.82
CA ARG A 144 4.87 -0.32 16.02
C ARG A 144 5.38 -1.75 16.15
N ARG A 145 4.66 -2.59 16.91
CA ARG A 145 4.97 -4.02 17.04
C ARG A 145 4.89 -4.74 15.69
N LEU A 146 3.85 -4.45 14.92
CA LEU A 146 3.64 -5.02 13.59
C LEU A 146 4.76 -4.61 12.62
N ALA A 147 5.08 -3.31 12.56
CA ALA A 147 6.14 -2.80 11.70
C ALA A 147 7.50 -3.40 12.07
N ARG A 148 7.83 -3.47 13.37
CA ARG A 148 9.06 -4.10 13.84
C ARG A 148 9.13 -5.57 13.45
N ALA A 149 8.04 -6.32 13.63
CA ALA A 149 8.01 -7.74 13.28
C ALA A 149 8.12 -7.98 11.76
N LEU A 150 7.49 -7.13 10.94
CA LEU A 150 7.66 -7.14 9.49
C LEU A 150 9.15 -7.00 9.11
N VAL A 151 9.85 -6.02 9.70
CA VAL A 151 11.26 -5.75 9.39
C VAL A 151 12.19 -6.87 9.88
N THR A 152 12.06 -7.30 11.13
CA THR A 152 12.97 -8.31 11.72
C THR A 152 12.85 -9.67 11.05
N THR A 153 11.65 -10.04 10.62
CA THR A 153 11.41 -11.35 9.98
C THR A 153 11.95 -11.44 8.57
N LEU A 154 11.96 -10.32 7.82
CA LEU A 154 12.62 -10.31 6.51
C LEU A 154 14.13 -10.46 6.69
N ALA A 155 14.73 -9.68 7.59
CA ALA A 155 16.17 -9.74 7.85
C ALA A 155 16.61 -11.16 8.25
N ALA A 156 15.89 -11.80 9.16
CA ALA A 156 16.18 -13.17 9.57
C ALA A 156 16.01 -14.18 8.42
N ALA A 157 14.99 -14.01 7.56
CA ALA A 157 14.78 -14.88 6.41
C ALA A 157 15.89 -14.71 5.34
N GLU A 158 16.30 -13.47 5.08
CA GLU A 158 17.39 -13.15 4.15
C GLU A 158 18.75 -13.65 4.66
N GLU A 159 19.05 -13.48 5.95
CA GLU A 159 20.25 -14.02 6.60
C GLU A 159 20.28 -15.56 6.54
N ALA A 160 19.16 -16.22 6.81
CA ALA A 160 19.05 -17.68 6.73
C ALA A 160 19.24 -18.18 5.28
N ALA A 161 18.66 -17.48 4.30
CA ALA A 161 18.85 -17.81 2.88
C ALA A 161 20.30 -17.59 2.42
N ALA A 162 20.94 -16.50 2.85
CA ALA A 162 22.34 -16.22 2.56
C ALA A 162 23.27 -17.25 3.21
N ALA A 163 23.02 -17.64 4.46
CA ALA A 163 23.77 -18.70 5.14
C ALA A 163 23.61 -20.06 4.44
N ALA A 164 22.40 -20.40 3.98
CA ALA A 164 22.14 -21.62 3.21
C ALA A 164 22.87 -21.62 1.85
N ALA A 165 22.92 -20.47 1.18
CA ALA A 165 23.67 -20.31 -0.07
C ALA A 165 25.19 -20.43 0.14
N ALA A 166 25.72 -19.84 1.22
CA ALA A 166 27.14 -19.91 1.58
C ALA A 166 27.59 -21.32 1.99
N ALA A 167 26.68 -22.14 2.54
CA ALA A 167 26.95 -23.52 2.93
C ALA A 167 27.13 -24.50 1.74
N GLY A 168 27.11 -24.01 0.49
CA GLY A 168 27.44 -24.82 -0.69
C GLY A 168 26.41 -25.91 -1.01
N GLY A 169 25.16 -25.75 -0.58
CA GLY A 169 24.05 -26.67 -0.86
C GLY A 169 23.69 -26.68 -2.34
N GLY A 170 24.45 -27.42 -3.14
CA GLY A 170 24.10 -27.76 -4.51
C GLY A 170 22.98 -28.80 -4.55
N GLY A 171 21.87 -28.44 -5.19
CA GLY A 171 20.92 -29.39 -5.76
C GLY A 171 19.64 -29.64 -4.95
N GLY A 172 18.51 -29.57 -5.68
CA GLY A 172 17.23 -30.10 -5.24
C GLY A 172 16.16 -29.02 -5.10
N GLY A 173 15.45 -28.77 -6.20
CA GLY A 173 14.20 -28.02 -6.22
C GLY A 173 13.19 -28.65 -5.27
N GLY A 174 13.22 -28.18 -4.04
CA GLY A 174 12.29 -28.48 -2.97
C GLY A 174 12.17 -27.21 -2.18
N SER A 175 11.53 -26.20 -2.80
CA SER A 175 11.00 -25.06 -2.06
C SER A 175 10.09 -25.62 -0.98
N SER A 176 10.60 -25.81 0.24
CA SER A 176 9.78 -25.54 1.40
C SER A 176 9.58 -24.02 1.41
N GLY A 177 8.78 -23.57 0.43
CA GLY A 177 8.40 -22.20 0.20
C GLY A 177 7.59 -21.78 1.39
N GLY A 178 8.30 -21.38 2.45
CA GLY A 178 7.72 -20.67 3.56
C GLY A 178 7.14 -19.42 2.95
N VAL A 179 5.85 -19.47 2.64
CA VAL A 179 5.05 -18.29 2.30
C VAL A 179 5.41 -17.24 3.33
N ASP A 180 5.80 -16.06 2.84
CA ASP A 180 6.20 -14.97 3.71
C ASP A 180 5.05 -14.61 4.63
N GLN A 181 5.15 -15.08 5.87
CA GLN A 181 4.04 -15.06 6.83
C GLN A 181 3.64 -13.63 7.18
N TRP A 182 4.53 -12.65 6.99
CA TRP A 182 4.30 -11.26 7.31
C TRP A 182 3.97 -10.41 6.08
N GLN A 183 3.81 -11.00 4.89
CA GLN A 183 3.48 -10.26 3.68
C GLN A 183 2.22 -9.39 3.86
N HIS A 184 1.21 -9.90 4.58
CA HIS A 184 -0.04 -9.19 4.85
C HIS A 184 0.10 -8.05 5.84
N ALA A 185 1.17 -8.02 6.65
CA ALA A 185 1.45 -6.91 7.55
C ALA A 185 1.79 -5.61 6.80
N ALA A 186 2.33 -5.68 5.60
CA ALA A 186 2.52 -4.48 4.78
C ALA A 186 1.18 -3.86 4.35
N SER A 187 0.19 -4.69 3.99
CA SER A 187 -1.16 -4.22 3.66
C SER A 187 -1.87 -3.60 4.88
N LEU A 188 -1.67 -4.18 6.06
CA LEU A 188 -2.15 -3.61 7.32
C LEU A 188 -1.62 -2.19 7.58
N LEU A 189 -0.32 -1.97 7.40
CA LEU A 189 0.29 -0.65 7.55
C LEU A 189 -0.26 0.34 6.52
N CYS A 190 -0.48 -0.11 5.28
CA CYS A 190 -1.14 0.69 4.24
C CYS A 190 -2.57 1.08 4.65
N ASN A 191 -3.36 0.15 5.16
CA ASN A 191 -4.74 0.41 5.61
C ASN A 191 -4.78 1.42 6.75
N VAL A 192 -3.89 1.29 7.72
CA VAL A 192 -3.81 2.16 8.90
C VAL A 192 -3.36 3.59 8.54
N THR A 193 -2.50 3.75 7.53
CA THR A 193 -2.03 5.08 7.09
C THR A 193 -3.03 5.87 6.26
N ARG A 194 -4.20 5.30 5.95
CA ARG A 194 -5.33 6.09 5.41
C ARG A 194 -5.80 7.13 6.43
N GLU A 195 -5.70 6.82 7.72
CA GLU A 195 -6.01 7.73 8.83
C GLU A 195 -4.85 8.67 9.18
N GLU A 196 -5.16 9.93 9.51
CA GLU A 196 -4.14 10.93 9.88
C GLU A 196 -3.31 10.48 11.08
N THR A 197 -3.96 9.94 12.12
CA THR A 197 -3.26 9.45 13.32
C THR A 197 -2.32 8.29 12.99
N GLY A 198 -2.69 7.41 12.06
CA GLY A 198 -1.82 6.33 11.59
C GLY A 198 -0.58 6.85 10.87
N ARG A 199 -0.74 7.88 10.03
CA ARG A 199 0.40 8.56 9.39
C ARG A 199 1.33 9.19 10.42
N GLN A 200 0.77 9.92 11.38
CA GLN A 200 1.53 10.57 12.43
C GLN A 200 2.32 9.56 13.27
N ILE A 201 1.71 8.43 13.65
CA ILE A 201 2.37 7.36 14.44
C ILE A 201 3.57 6.76 13.70
N LEU A 202 3.43 6.45 12.40
CA LEU A 202 4.53 5.87 11.64
C LEU A 202 5.62 6.89 11.29
N ALA A 203 5.26 8.16 11.05
CA ALA A 203 6.21 9.21 10.73
C ALA A 203 6.98 9.76 11.95
N ARG A 204 6.71 9.25 13.17
CA ARG A 204 7.38 9.71 14.39
C ARG A 204 8.91 9.54 14.33
N ALA A 205 9.64 10.64 14.53
CA ALA A 205 11.10 10.66 14.49
C ALA A 205 11.77 9.86 15.62
N ASP A 206 11.16 9.78 16.79
CA ASP A 206 11.72 9.11 17.97
C ASP A 206 11.68 7.58 17.89
N THR A 207 10.95 7.02 16.92
CA THR A 207 10.75 5.57 16.82
C THR A 207 11.65 4.88 15.80
N GLY A 208 12.14 5.60 14.77
CA GLY A 208 12.90 5.03 13.65
C GLY A 208 12.12 4.05 12.76
N VAL A 209 10.83 3.83 13.02
CA VAL A 209 10.05 2.77 12.36
C VAL A 209 9.92 3.01 10.86
N LEU A 210 9.74 4.27 10.43
CA LEU A 210 9.65 4.59 9.01
C LEU A 210 10.96 4.24 8.28
N GLU A 211 12.10 4.63 8.84
CA GLU A 211 13.42 4.33 8.30
C GLU A 211 13.65 2.82 8.18
N ASP A 212 13.22 2.05 9.17
CA ASP A 212 13.31 0.58 9.17
C ASP A 212 12.41 -0.07 8.11
N LEU A 213 11.29 0.57 7.75
CA LEU A 213 10.36 0.09 6.71
C LEU A 213 10.85 0.41 5.29
N LEU A 214 11.61 1.49 5.08
CA LEU A 214 12.06 1.92 3.75
C LEU A 214 12.85 0.85 2.96
N PRO A 215 13.72 0.02 3.57
CA PRO A 215 14.36 -1.11 2.88
C PRO A 215 13.39 -2.15 2.31
N GLN A 216 12.18 -2.27 2.88
CA GLN A 216 11.18 -3.26 2.46
C GLN A 216 10.64 -2.98 1.05
N LEU A 217 10.81 -1.77 0.51
CA LEU A 217 10.57 -1.46 -0.91
C LEU A 217 11.42 -2.30 -1.86
N ARG A 218 12.49 -2.95 -1.39
CA ARG A 218 13.36 -3.83 -2.18
C ARG A 218 13.17 -5.31 -1.86
N SER A 219 12.13 -5.66 -1.09
CA SER A 219 11.87 -7.06 -0.73
C SER A 219 11.66 -7.92 -1.98
N ALA A 220 12.13 -9.16 -1.95
CA ALA A 220 11.81 -10.14 -3.00
C ALA A 220 10.28 -10.41 -3.12
N VAL A 221 9.51 -10.14 -2.06
CA VAL A 221 8.07 -10.41 -1.99
C VAL A 221 7.27 -9.20 -2.49
N ALA A 222 6.56 -9.37 -3.60
CA ALA A 222 5.77 -8.29 -4.23
C ALA A 222 4.70 -7.70 -3.29
N ALA A 223 4.01 -8.54 -2.51
CA ALA A 223 2.99 -8.09 -1.57
C ALA A 223 3.54 -7.12 -0.50
N ARG A 224 4.79 -7.31 -0.04
CA ARG A 224 5.46 -6.36 0.85
C ARG A 224 5.73 -5.03 0.17
N ARG A 225 6.33 -5.06 -1.03
CA ARG A 225 6.65 -3.85 -1.79
C ARG A 225 5.39 -3.01 -2.08
N ARG A 226 4.30 -3.67 -2.45
CA ARG A 226 3.00 -3.04 -2.70
C ARG A 226 2.41 -2.39 -1.45
N GLY A 227 2.39 -3.09 -0.32
CA GLY A 227 1.88 -2.53 0.94
C GLY A 227 2.73 -1.37 1.47
N ILE A 228 4.07 -1.48 1.37
CA ILE A 228 4.97 -0.43 1.84
C ILE A 228 4.97 0.80 0.91
N SER A 229 4.95 0.61 -0.41
CA SER A 229 4.80 1.74 -1.35
C SER A 229 3.46 2.46 -1.15
N GLY A 230 2.36 1.73 -0.96
CA GLY A 230 1.06 2.31 -0.62
C GLY A 230 1.08 3.07 0.71
N CYS A 231 1.73 2.52 1.73
CA CYS A 231 1.95 3.21 3.01
C CYS A 231 2.72 4.53 2.82
N ILE A 232 3.81 4.52 2.05
CA ILE A 232 4.61 5.73 1.77
C ILE A 232 3.80 6.77 1.02
N ARG A 233 3.05 6.36 -0.01
CA ARG A 233 2.12 7.25 -0.72
C ARG A 233 1.13 7.90 0.26
N ASN A 234 0.51 7.10 1.12
CA ASN A 234 -0.45 7.61 2.10
C ASN A 234 0.22 8.63 3.04
N LEU A 235 1.47 8.40 3.48
CA LEU A 235 2.23 9.38 4.26
C LEU A 235 2.43 10.70 3.50
N CYS A 236 2.75 10.65 2.20
CA CYS A 236 2.88 11.83 1.34
C CYS A 236 1.56 12.56 1.08
N PHE A 237 0.40 12.03 1.48
CA PHE A 237 -0.85 12.79 1.41
C PHE A 237 -0.88 13.95 2.42
N ASP A 238 -0.19 13.81 3.55
CA ASP A 238 -0.13 14.84 4.59
C ASP A 238 1.09 15.75 4.42
N ALA A 239 0.85 16.93 3.85
CA ALA A 239 1.88 17.94 3.62
C ALA A 239 2.66 18.32 4.88
N LYS A 240 2.05 18.23 6.08
CA LYS A 240 2.72 18.52 7.35
C LYS A 240 3.86 17.56 7.63
N LEU A 241 3.80 16.34 7.09
CA LEU A 241 4.83 15.32 7.24
C LEU A 241 5.97 15.49 6.24
N HIS A 242 5.80 16.27 5.17
CA HIS A 242 6.80 16.35 4.10
C HIS A 242 8.21 16.72 4.57
N PRO A 243 8.43 17.70 5.48
CA PRO A 243 9.77 17.96 6.01
C PRO A 243 10.38 16.73 6.70
N ARG A 244 9.57 16.01 7.48
CA ARG A 244 9.97 14.77 8.15
C ARG A 244 10.28 13.64 7.15
N LEU A 245 9.50 13.51 6.08
CA LEU A 245 9.69 12.49 5.05
C LEU A 245 10.92 12.78 4.17
N LEU A 246 11.13 14.04 3.80
CA LEU A 246 12.22 14.46 2.92
C LEU A 246 13.56 14.54 3.66
N ASP A 247 13.63 15.28 4.77
CA ASP A 247 14.89 15.57 5.46
C ASP A 247 15.22 14.52 6.51
N GLY A 248 14.24 14.13 7.32
CA GLY A 248 14.45 13.19 8.42
C GLY A 248 14.59 11.74 7.94
N ALA A 249 13.54 11.21 7.32
CA ALA A 249 13.48 9.79 6.94
C ALA A 249 14.16 9.52 5.59
N ARG A 250 14.44 10.58 4.82
CA ARG A 250 15.05 10.50 3.49
C ARG A 250 14.33 9.51 2.58
N VAL A 251 13.00 9.63 2.52
CA VAL A 251 12.12 8.75 1.73
C VAL A 251 12.42 8.84 0.23
N LEU A 252 12.79 10.02 -0.26
CA LEU A 252 12.95 10.29 -1.70
C LEU A 252 13.95 9.34 -2.40
N PRO A 253 15.20 9.15 -1.92
CA PRO A 253 16.12 8.16 -2.48
C PRO A 253 15.53 6.75 -2.62
N HIS A 254 14.70 6.31 -1.67
CA HIS A 254 14.09 4.98 -1.73
C HIS A 254 12.98 4.91 -2.78
N VAL A 255 12.18 5.97 -2.91
CA VAL A 255 11.15 6.08 -3.95
C VAL A 255 11.78 6.13 -5.34
N LEU A 256 12.79 6.98 -5.53
CA LEU A 256 13.51 7.10 -6.81
C LEU A 256 14.22 5.81 -7.18
N ARG A 257 14.80 5.11 -6.21
CA ARG A 257 15.42 3.81 -6.46
C ARG A 257 14.41 2.82 -7.05
N GLY A 258 13.18 2.73 -6.55
CA GLY A 258 12.18 1.81 -7.14
C GLY A 258 11.84 2.12 -8.61
N LEU A 259 12.03 3.35 -9.07
CA LEU A 259 11.73 3.80 -10.43
C LEU A 259 12.96 3.79 -11.37
N ALA A 260 14.16 3.71 -10.81
CA ALA A 260 15.41 3.74 -11.56
C ALA A 260 15.90 2.32 -11.92
N SER A 261 16.72 2.20 -12.97
CA SER A 261 17.58 1.05 -13.20
C SER A 261 19.03 1.48 -13.24
N SER A 262 19.93 0.58 -12.83
CA SER A 262 21.37 0.74 -13.01
C SER A 262 21.80 0.79 -14.49
N ARG A 263 20.91 0.43 -15.41
CA ARG A 263 21.10 0.53 -16.88
C ARG A 263 20.68 1.87 -17.47
N ASP A 264 20.15 2.76 -16.65
CA ASP A 264 19.65 4.05 -17.11
C ASP A 264 20.77 5.00 -17.50
N ALA A 265 20.53 5.76 -18.56
CA ALA A 265 21.50 6.66 -19.14
C ALA A 265 21.53 8.00 -18.37
N TYR A 266 22.14 8.00 -17.18
CA TYR A 266 22.39 9.21 -16.41
C TYR A 266 23.71 9.87 -16.81
N SER A 267 23.67 11.19 -17.07
CA SER A 267 24.87 11.99 -17.29
C SER A 267 25.74 12.08 -16.02
N PHE A 268 26.97 12.58 -16.15
CA PHE A 268 27.82 12.80 -14.97
C PHE A 268 27.18 13.76 -13.97
N GLN A 269 26.55 14.84 -14.47
CA GLN A 269 25.86 15.82 -13.63
C GLN A 269 24.66 15.18 -12.91
N ASP A 270 23.88 14.36 -13.60
CA ASP A 270 22.75 13.64 -13.01
C ASP A 270 23.21 12.69 -11.89
N LYS A 271 24.33 11.99 -12.10
CA LYS A 271 24.91 11.07 -11.10
C LYS A 271 25.44 11.78 -9.86
N VAL A 272 25.97 13.00 -10.00
CA VAL A 272 26.37 13.87 -8.87
C VAL A 272 25.14 14.36 -8.10
N ALA A 273 24.04 14.58 -8.83
CA ALA A 273 22.80 15.11 -8.30
C ALA A 273 21.95 14.06 -7.56
N LEU A 274 22.10 12.79 -7.92
CA LEU A 274 21.40 11.66 -7.32
C LEU A 274 22.14 11.05 -6.12
N ASP A 275 21.38 10.55 -5.14
CA ASP A 275 21.94 9.66 -4.12
C ASP A 275 22.54 8.42 -4.83
N PRO A 276 23.80 8.02 -4.51
CA PRO A 276 24.43 6.85 -5.10
C PRO A 276 23.58 5.59 -5.05
N MET A 277 22.71 5.44 -4.04
CA MET A 277 21.82 4.29 -3.95
C MET A 277 20.81 4.19 -5.10
N VAL A 278 20.49 5.28 -5.80
CA VAL A 278 19.47 5.26 -6.86
C VAL A 278 20.01 4.62 -8.14
N TRP A 279 21.23 4.99 -8.52
CA TRP A 279 21.80 4.63 -9.82
C TRP A 279 22.93 3.61 -9.77
N ARG A 280 23.58 3.42 -8.61
CA ARG A 280 24.64 2.42 -8.50
C ARG A 280 24.06 1.02 -8.36
N ALA A 281 24.66 0.09 -9.09
CA ALA A 281 24.53 -1.32 -8.83
C ALA A 281 24.96 -1.65 -7.37
N PRO A 282 24.29 -2.62 -6.71
CA PRO A 282 24.76 -3.12 -5.42
C PRO A 282 26.16 -3.73 -5.60
N ALA A 283 27.08 -3.46 -4.68
CA ALA A 283 28.41 -4.07 -4.70
C ALA A 283 28.28 -5.59 -4.52
N GLY A 284 28.66 -6.36 -5.53
CA GLY A 284 28.74 -7.82 -5.47
C GLY A 284 30.13 -8.28 -5.91
N GLU A 285 30.74 -9.18 -5.14
CA GLU A 285 32.01 -9.81 -5.53
C GLU A 285 31.77 -10.71 -6.75
N GLY A 286 32.25 -10.29 -7.92
CA GLY A 286 32.45 -11.18 -9.08
C GLY A 286 31.31 -11.36 -10.08
N ALA A 287 30.10 -10.82 -9.84
CA ALA A 287 28.99 -10.85 -10.81
C ALA A 287 28.58 -9.43 -11.24
N MET A 288 28.19 -9.26 -12.51
CA MET A 288 27.60 -8.02 -13.01
C MET A 288 26.20 -7.88 -12.38
N THR A 289 26.14 -7.31 -11.18
CA THR A 289 24.90 -7.08 -10.44
C THR A 289 24.20 -5.87 -11.04
N PHE A 290 22.96 -6.05 -11.48
CA PHE A 290 22.12 -4.95 -11.92
C PHE A 290 20.99 -4.77 -10.91
N HIS A 291 20.71 -3.51 -10.60
CA HIS A 291 19.45 -3.10 -10.01
C HIS A 291 18.50 -2.72 -11.13
N GLU A 292 17.31 -3.31 -11.14
CA GLU A 292 16.26 -3.06 -12.12
C GLU A 292 15.09 -2.31 -11.49
N ARG A 293 14.29 -1.67 -12.35
CA ARG A 293 13.06 -0.98 -11.93
C ARG A 293 12.09 -1.95 -11.28
N GLU A 294 11.21 -1.41 -10.45
CA GLU A 294 10.11 -2.16 -9.88
C GLU A 294 9.26 -2.81 -10.98
N PRO A 295 9.16 -4.15 -11.03
CA PRO A 295 8.42 -4.85 -12.07
C PRO A 295 6.89 -4.73 -11.91
N ASP A 296 6.40 -4.58 -10.67
CA ASP A 296 4.97 -4.49 -10.38
C ASP A 296 4.41 -3.08 -10.68
N ALA A 297 3.50 -2.99 -11.66
CA ALA A 297 2.92 -1.71 -12.09
C ALA A 297 2.16 -1.00 -10.96
N GLU A 298 1.48 -1.75 -10.08
CA GLU A 298 0.79 -1.16 -8.91
C GLU A 298 1.78 -0.50 -7.94
N THR A 299 2.90 -1.17 -7.65
CA THR A 299 3.97 -0.61 -6.82
C THR A 299 4.60 0.62 -7.50
N ARG A 300 4.89 0.59 -8.82
CA ARG A 300 5.36 1.79 -9.56
C ARG A 300 4.37 2.94 -9.47
N GLY A 301 3.07 2.67 -9.61
CA GLY A 301 2.00 3.65 -9.45
C GLY A 301 2.00 4.31 -8.08
N ASN A 302 2.12 3.54 -7.00
CA ASN A 302 2.22 4.10 -5.65
C ASN A 302 3.44 5.01 -5.48
N LEU A 303 4.59 4.64 -6.05
CA LEU A 303 5.82 5.45 -6.00
C LEU A 303 5.68 6.77 -6.79
N LEU A 304 5.11 6.72 -7.99
CA LEU A 304 4.87 7.91 -8.81
C LEU A 304 3.84 8.84 -8.15
N GLU A 305 2.77 8.29 -7.57
CA GLU A 305 1.78 9.08 -6.85
C GLU A 305 2.38 9.74 -5.59
N ALA A 306 3.27 9.04 -4.88
CA ALA A 306 4.03 9.64 -3.78
C ALA A 306 4.90 10.82 -4.24
N LEU A 307 5.58 10.70 -5.39
CA LEU A 307 6.33 11.82 -5.98
C LEU A 307 5.42 12.98 -6.38
N GLN A 308 4.27 12.68 -6.98
CA GLN A 308 3.32 13.70 -7.40
C GLN A 308 2.79 14.49 -6.19
N LEU A 309 2.46 13.82 -5.09
CA LEU A 309 2.03 14.46 -3.84
C LEU A 309 3.12 15.36 -3.24
N LEU A 310 4.38 14.91 -3.25
CA LEU A 310 5.52 15.71 -2.81
C LEU A 310 5.74 16.95 -3.71
N CYS A 311 5.52 16.82 -5.02
CA CYS A 311 5.69 17.93 -5.98
C CYS A 311 4.49 18.90 -5.96
N ALA A 312 3.31 18.44 -5.58
CA ALA A 312 2.09 19.25 -5.55
C ALA A 312 2.14 20.36 -4.48
N HIS A 313 2.91 20.18 -3.41
CA HIS A 313 2.98 21.17 -2.33
C HIS A 313 4.15 22.15 -2.54
N PRO A 314 3.93 23.48 -2.59
CA PRO A 314 4.98 24.46 -2.90
C PRO A 314 6.18 24.41 -1.96
N GLU A 315 5.97 24.23 -0.65
CA GLU A 315 7.07 24.16 0.32
C GLU A 315 7.94 22.92 0.15
N SER A 316 7.33 21.81 -0.22
CA SER A 316 8.01 20.53 -0.42
C SER A 316 8.72 20.52 -1.76
N CYS A 317 8.09 21.06 -2.78
CA CYS A 317 8.73 21.33 -4.05
C CYS A 317 9.87 22.34 -3.89
N ALA A 318 9.71 23.37 -3.06
CA ALA A 318 10.79 24.28 -2.69
C ALA A 318 11.90 23.56 -1.91
N ALA A 319 11.60 22.60 -1.04
CA ALA A 319 12.62 21.78 -0.37
C ALA A 319 13.39 20.89 -1.36
N LEU A 320 12.67 20.25 -2.30
CA LEU A 320 13.25 19.52 -3.43
C LEU A 320 14.13 20.43 -4.31
N ARG A 321 13.74 21.70 -4.49
CA ARG A 321 14.48 22.73 -5.25
C ARG A 321 15.66 23.33 -4.48
N LYS A 322 15.55 23.49 -3.16
CA LYS A 322 16.61 24.03 -2.28
C LYS A 322 17.87 23.17 -2.37
N GLN A 323 17.69 21.88 -2.63
CA GLN A 323 18.75 21.00 -3.09
C GLN A 323 18.62 20.88 -4.61
N ALA A 324 19.17 21.82 -5.39
CA ALA A 324 19.06 21.83 -6.86
C ALA A 324 19.48 20.47 -7.49
N THR A 325 20.38 19.75 -6.82
CA THR A 325 20.75 18.37 -7.09
C THR A 325 19.59 17.37 -6.96
N LEU A 326 18.75 17.47 -5.93
CA LEU A 326 17.58 16.59 -5.78
C LEU A 326 16.51 16.86 -6.84
N LEU A 327 16.27 18.11 -7.23
CA LEU A 327 15.32 18.42 -8.30
C LEU A 327 15.77 17.82 -9.64
N GLN A 328 17.03 18.08 -10.02
CA GLN A 328 17.62 17.54 -11.24
C GLN A 328 17.65 16.01 -11.22
N GLY A 329 18.04 15.41 -10.08
CA GLY A 329 18.04 13.97 -9.89
C GLY A 329 16.65 13.34 -9.99
N THR A 330 15.65 13.96 -9.35
CA THR A 330 14.25 13.48 -9.43
C THR A 330 13.75 13.55 -10.88
N TYR A 331 13.98 14.68 -11.56
CA TYR A 331 13.59 14.85 -12.96
C TYR A 331 14.25 13.81 -13.88
N CYS A 332 15.56 13.57 -13.75
CA CYS A 332 16.23 12.61 -14.64
C CYS A 332 15.73 11.18 -14.42
N VAL A 333 15.43 10.77 -13.19
CA VAL A 333 14.83 9.45 -12.92
C VAL A 333 13.43 9.36 -13.56
N VAL A 334 12.58 10.37 -13.39
CA VAL A 334 11.24 10.41 -13.99
C VAL A 334 11.31 10.38 -15.53
N ARG A 335 12.26 11.10 -16.13
CA ARG A 335 12.50 11.09 -17.59
C ARG A 335 12.89 9.69 -18.09
N GLU A 336 13.84 9.03 -17.45
CA GLU A 336 14.24 7.66 -17.83
C GLU A 336 13.16 6.62 -17.51
N THR A 337 12.28 6.90 -16.53
CA THR A 337 11.10 6.08 -16.25
C THR A 337 10.10 6.19 -17.39
N ALA A 338 9.73 7.41 -17.79
CA ALA A 338 8.78 7.67 -18.89
C ALA A 338 9.19 6.99 -20.21
N ARG A 339 10.49 6.99 -20.53
CA ARG A 339 11.01 6.33 -21.76
C ARG A 339 10.83 4.81 -21.80
N ARG A 340 10.68 4.17 -20.64
CA ARG A 340 10.63 2.71 -20.50
C ARG A 340 9.28 2.21 -19.98
N GLU A 341 8.40 3.11 -19.56
CA GLU A 341 7.10 2.77 -19.01
C GLU A 341 6.15 2.37 -20.14
N THR A 342 5.50 1.22 -19.96
CA THR A 342 4.56 0.66 -20.93
C THR A 342 3.11 0.93 -20.53
N ASP A 343 2.86 1.22 -19.24
CA ASP A 343 1.52 1.57 -18.76
C ASP A 343 1.22 3.05 -19.04
N GLU A 344 0.24 3.31 -19.90
CA GLU A 344 -0.20 4.65 -20.28
C GLU A 344 -0.56 5.53 -19.08
N ARG A 345 -1.17 4.96 -18.03
CA ARG A 345 -1.59 5.72 -16.84
C ARG A 345 -0.37 6.20 -16.07
N LEU A 346 0.64 5.36 -15.96
CA LEU A 346 1.90 5.68 -15.28
C LEU A 346 2.74 6.67 -16.11
N LEU A 347 2.69 6.56 -17.44
CA LEU A 347 3.34 7.51 -18.34
C LEU A 347 2.75 8.93 -18.20
N VAL A 348 1.42 9.05 -18.11
CA VAL A 348 0.75 10.33 -17.82
C VAL A 348 1.21 10.91 -16.48
N ALA A 349 1.34 10.08 -15.45
CA ALA A 349 1.86 10.51 -14.15
C ALA A 349 3.31 11.02 -14.25
N CYS A 350 4.17 10.34 -15.01
CA CYS A 350 5.55 10.79 -15.25
C CYS A 350 5.59 12.17 -15.90
N HIS A 351 4.78 12.40 -16.95
CA HIS A 351 4.70 13.70 -17.61
C HIS A 351 4.18 14.81 -16.68
N ALA A 352 3.18 14.50 -15.85
CA ALA A 352 2.65 15.45 -14.87
C ALA A 352 3.71 15.85 -13.84
N ILE A 353 4.49 14.89 -13.33
CA ILE A 353 5.60 15.15 -12.41
C ILE A 353 6.69 15.98 -13.08
N ALA A 354 7.12 15.60 -14.29
CA ALA A 354 8.14 16.33 -15.04
C ALA A 354 7.73 17.80 -15.26
N THR A 355 6.47 18.04 -15.61
CA THR A 355 5.89 19.39 -15.76
C THR A 355 5.90 20.16 -14.44
N ALA A 356 5.49 19.53 -13.33
CA ALA A 356 5.47 20.17 -12.02
C ALA A 356 6.87 20.55 -11.52
N LEU A 357 7.88 19.72 -11.82
CA LEU A 357 9.28 19.99 -11.48
C LEU A 357 9.85 21.15 -12.30
N ALA A 358 9.49 21.24 -13.59
CA ALA A 358 9.93 22.29 -14.51
C ALA A 358 9.22 23.65 -14.30
N ALA A 359 8.05 23.67 -13.66
CA ALA A 359 7.29 24.89 -13.48
C ALA A 359 8.07 25.96 -12.68
N PRO A 360 8.08 27.24 -13.14
CA PRO A 360 8.76 28.33 -12.46
C PRO A 360 8.13 28.65 -11.09
N GLN A 361 8.96 29.21 -10.20
CA GLN A 361 8.69 29.38 -8.76
C GLN A 361 7.35 30.07 -8.43
N ASP A 362 6.89 30.98 -9.28
CA ASP A 362 5.66 31.77 -9.05
C ASP A 362 4.37 31.11 -9.58
N ALA A 363 4.48 30.11 -10.47
CA ALA A 363 3.33 29.43 -11.07
C ALA A 363 2.78 28.28 -10.22
N ALA A 364 3.64 27.63 -9.41
CA ALA A 364 3.27 26.49 -8.57
C ALA A 364 2.30 26.88 -7.43
N ALA A 365 2.22 28.16 -7.06
CA ALA A 365 1.27 28.68 -6.08
C ALA A 365 -0.17 28.80 -6.62
N ALA A 366 -0.37 28.68 -7.93
CA ALA A 366 -1.66 28.91 -8.59
C ALA A 366 -2.37 27.63 -9.08
N ALA A 367 -1.76 26.45 -8.94
CA ALA A 367 -2.40 25.19 -9.31
C ALA A 367 -3.51 24.85 -8.28
N PRO A 368 -4.76 24.59 -8.72
CA PRO A 368 -5.81 24.19 -7.80
C PRO A 368 -5.45 22.84 -7.18
N THR A 369 -5.20 22.84 -5.87
CA THR A 369 -5.02 21.62 -5.07
C THR A 369 -6.26 20.75 -5.20
N ARG A 370 -6.21 19.70 -6.03
CA ARG A 370 -7.26 18.66 -6.10
C ARG A 370 -7.54 18.02 -4.73
N ALA A 371 -6.57 18.08 -3.80
CA ALA A 371 -6.73 17.64 -2.41
C ALA A 371 -7.74 18.47 -1.61
N ALA A 372 -7.96 19.76 -1.93
CA ALA A 372 -8.92 20.61 -1.23
C ALA A 372 -10.38 20.37 -1.68
N ALA A 373 -10.60 19.89 -2.91
CA ALA A 373 -11.94 19.67 -3.45
C ALA A 373 -12.63 18.44 -2.83
N ALA A 374 -11.87 17.44 -2.38
CA ALA A 374 -12.43 16.24 -1.72
C ALA A 374 -12.84 16.49 -0.25
N ALA A 375 -12.24 17.47 0.41
CA ALA A 375 -12.55 17.80 1.81
C ALA A 375 -13.78 18.73 1.95
N ALA A 376 -14.20 19.41 0.89
CA ALA A 376 -15.29 20.39 0.93
C ALA A 376 -16.69 19.80 0.66
N THR A 377 -16.80 18.51 0.28
CA THR A 377 -18.10 17.88 -0.05
C THR A 377 -18.72 17.09 1.12
N THR A 378 -18.12 17.12 2.31
CA THR A 378 -18.61 16.38 3.50
C THR A 378 -18.98 17.26 4.70
N SER A 379 -19.13 18.58 4.52
CA SER A 379 -19.57 19.48 5.59
C SER A 379 -20.69 20.43 5.18
N SER A 380 -21.91 19.91 5.09
CA SER A 380 -23.14 20.65 5.38
C SER A 380 -24.12 19.62 5.95
N GLY A 381 -24.25 19.45 7.26
CA GLY A 381 -24.70 20.49 8.18
C GLY A 381 -26.16 20.21 8.52
N SER A 382 -26.39 19.21 9.37
CA SER A 382 -27.69 18.93 9.99
C SER A 382 -27.81 19.68 11.32
N GLY A 383 -28.97 20.29 11.54
CA GLY A 383 -29.47 20.82 12.82
C GLY A 383 -30.59 21.81 12.54
N SER A 384 -31.79 21.77 13.12
CA SER A 384 -32.32 21.03 14.26
C SER A 384 -33.85 21.15 14.27
N ASP A 385 -34.50 20.27 15.03
CA ASP A 385 -35.94 20.09 15.30
C ASP A 385 -36.84 21.34 15.43
N ALA A 386 -38.11 21.20 14.98
CA ALA A 386 -39.29 21.69 15.70
C ALA A 386 -40.59 21.00 15.19
N ALA A 387 -41.51 20.79 16.13
CA ALA A 387 -42.70 19.95 16.05
C ALA A 387 -43.95 20.58 15.38
N ALA A 388 -44.89 19.67 15.07
CA ALA A 388 -46.36 19.80 15.21
C ALA A 388 -47.25 20.07 13.97
N ALA A 389 -48.26 19.20 13.88
CA ALA A 389 -49.66 19.44 13.50
C ALA A 389 -50.11 19.44 12.01
N SER A 390 -50.79 18.34 11.69
CA SER A 390 -52.15 18.27 11.13
C SER A 390 -52.49 18.66 9.68
N SER A 391 -53.27 17.75 9.10
CA SER A 391 -54.41 17.94 8.19
C SER A 391 -54.16 17.97 6.68
N GLY A 392 -54.70 16.94 6.02
CA GLY A 392 -55.83 17.13 5.12
C GLY A 392 -55.53 17.17 3.61
N GLY A 393 -56.06 16.18 2.89
CA GLY A 393 -56.69 16.41 1.59
C GLY A 393 -56.04 15.75 0.37
N SER A 394 -56.67 14.64 -0.03
CA SER A 394 -57.00 14.16 -1.39
C SER A 394 -56.74 15.14 -2.56
N SER A 395 -56.49 14.74 -3.80
CA SER A 395 -56.98 13.57 -4.52
C SER A 395 -56.22 13.35 -5.85
N SER A 396 -56.31 12.11 -6.39
CA SER A 396 -56.59 11.71 -7.79
C SER A 396 -55.98 12.54 -8.93
N ASN A 397 -55.39 12.03 -10.01
CA ASN A 397 -55.64 10.88 -10.89
C ASN A 397 -54.43 10.92 -11.86
N GLU A 398 -54.01 9.91 -12.61
CA GLU A 398 -54.77 8.98 -13.42
C GLU A 398 -53.79 7.92 -13.96
N ALA A 399 -54.21 6.67 -13.93
CA ALA A 399 -53.56 5.56 -14.61
C ALA A 399 -54.02 5.52 -16.08
N ARG A 400 -53.17 4.95 -16.95
CA ARG A 400 -53.48 4.01 -18.04
C ARG A 400 -52.16 3.63 -18.72
N ASP A 401 -51.79 2.35 -18.61
CA ASP A 401 -51.96 1.31 -19.65
C ASP A 401 -50.97 1.54 -20.81
N ASP A 402 -50.22 0.59 -21.36
CA ASP A 402 -50.23 -0.87 -21.30
C ASP A 402 -48.91 -1.27 -21.99
N ALA A 403 -48.13 -2.19 -21.42
CA ALA A 403 -47.99 -3.55 -21.93
C ALA A 403 -46.76 -3.86 -22.80
N LYS A 404 -46.23 -5.05 -22.49
CA LYS A 404 -45.66 -6.08 -23.39
C LYS A 404 -44.16 -6.07 -23.71
N ARG A 405 -43.54 -7.10 -23.12
CA ARG A 405 -42.91 -8.29 -23.79
C ARG A 405 -41.38 -8.33 -23.62
N ALA A 406 -40.88 -9.05 -22.61
CA ALA A 406 -40.53 -10.49 -22.59
C ALA A 406 -39.29 -10.86 -23.43
N ALA A 407 -38.13 -10.94 -22.75
CA ALA A 407 -37.22 -12.10 -22.59
C ALA A 407 -36.57 -12.77 -23.85
N PRO A 408 -35.67 -13.76 -23.72
CA PRO A 408 -34.33 -13.74 -23.08
C PRO A 408 -33.24 -14.54 -23.87
N ARG A 409 -32.00 -14.61 -23.31
CA ARG A 409 -30.99 -15.73 -23.33
C ARG A 409 -30.37 -16.25 -24.64
N GLU A 410 -29.03 -16.42 -24.63
CA GLU A 410 -28.20 -17.67 -24.72
C GLU A 410 -26.73 -17.27 -25.01
N GLN A 411 -25.71 -17.71 -24.24
CA GLN A 411 -24.97 -19.01 -24.30
C GLN A 411 -24.30 -19.25 -25.69
N VAL A 412 -23.10 -19.79 -25.91
CA VAL A 412 -22.06 -20.51 -25.13
C VAL A 412 -20.92 -20.89 -26.13
N LEU A 413 -19.68 -20.94 -25.64
CA LEU A 413 -18.51 -21.81 -26.00
C LEU A 413 -17.99 -21.97 -27.46
N ASN A 414 -16.68 -21.73 -27.56
CA ASN A 414 -15.58 -22.63 -27.99
C ASN A 414 -15.15 -22.85 -29.46
N ASP A 415 -13.81 -23.09 -29.50
CA ASP A 415 -12.98 -23.87 -30.41
C ASP A 415 -12.42 -23.19 -31.67
N ALA A 416 -11.10 -23.03 -31.73
CA ALA A 416 -10.23 -23.94 -32.47
C ALA A 416 -8.73 -23.61 -32.31
N GLN A 417 -7.94 -24.67 -32.17
CA GLN A 417 -6.48 -24.72 -32.14
C GLN A 417 -5.86 -24.71 -33.56
N SER A 418 -4.52 -24.68 -33.56
CA SER A 418 -3.53 -25.10 -34.57
C SER A 418 -3.26 -24.20 -35.79
N ASP A 419 -2.06 -23.62 -35.84
CA ASP A 419 -1.01 -24.14 -36.72
C ASP A 419 0.40 -23.64 -36.33
N GLU A 420 1.38 -24.52 -36.51
CA GLU A 420 2.81 -24.38 -36.18
C GLU A 420 3.62 -23.68 -37.30
N ALA A 421 4.81 -23.20 -36.89
CA ALA A 421 6.08 -23.14 -37.63
C ALA A 421 6.53 -21.83 -38.33
N GLN A 422 7.64 -21.29 -37.78
CA GLN A 422 8.80 -20.67 -38.44
C GLN A 422 8.60 -19.51 -39.43
N VAL A 423 8.91 -18.28 -38.98
CA VAL A 423 9.66 -17.30 -39.79
C VAL A 423 10.67 -16.59 -38.87
N VAL A 424 11.91 -16.51 -39.34
CA VAL A 424 13.02 -15.76 -38.75
C VAL A 424 13.16 -14.46 -39.55
N ASP A 425 13.57 -13.40 -38.84
CA ASP A 425 14.12 -12.12 -39.28
C ASP A 425 13.20 -10.90 -39.53
N ALA A 426 13.56 -9.86 -38.77
CA ALA A 426 13.62 -8.44 -39.12
C ALA A 426 12.31 -7.63 -39.22
N GLU A 427 11.89 -7.07 -38.10
CA GLU A 427 11.18 -5.78 -38.09
C GLU A 427 11.88 -4.82 -37.12
N ALA A 428 12.57 -3.85 -37.70
CA ALA A 428 12.99 -2.63 -37.03
C ALA A 428 11.73 -1.75 -36.91
N GLU A 429 11.23 -1.55 -35.70
CA GLU A 429 10.14 -0.60 -35.47
C GLU A 429 10.71 0.80 -35.23
N GLU A 430 10.19 1.72 -36.02
CA GLU A 430 10.49 3.14 -36.05
C GLU A 430 10.22 3.78 -34.68
N GLU A 431 11.28 4.33 -34.10
CA GLU A 431 11.27 5.24 -32.97
C GLU A 431 10.50 6.50 -33.41
N GLU A 432 9.29 6.72 -32.90
CA GLU A 432 8.58 7.99 -33.09
C GLU A 432 9.36 9.07 -32.33
N ALA A 433 10.29 9.70 -33.06
CA ALA A 433 11.19 10.69 -32.54
C ALA A 433 10.41 11.87 -31.96
N ILE A 434 10.64 12.17 -30.69
CA ILE A 434 10.24 13.44 -30.08
C ILE A 434 10.80 14.55 -30.99
N PRO A 435 9.96 15.47 -31.50
CA PRO A 435 10.40 16.56 -32.34
C PRO A 435 11.59 17.30 -31.69
N ALA A 436 12.68 17.45 -32.44
CA ALA A 436 13.97 17.97 -31.96
C ALA A 436 13.87 19.40 -31.38
N ASP A 437 12.81 20.13 -31.73
CA ASP A 437 12.45 21.45 -31.22
C ASP A 437 11.94 21.43 -29.77
N VAL A 438 11.20 20.39 -29.34
CA VAL A 438 10.70 20.27 -27.96
C VAL A 438 11.80 19.93 -26.97
N ALA A 439 12.72 19.03 -27.36
CA ALA A 439 13.89 18.70 -26.54
C ALA A 439 14.87 19.88 -26.42
N ALA A 440 15.02 20.69 -27.49
CA ALA A 440 15.85 21.89 -27.49
C ALA A 440 15.27 23.02 -26.61
N LEU A 441 13.94 23.20 -26.61
CA LEU A 441 13.25 24.17 -25.75
C LEU A 441 13.42 23.83 -24.25
N LEU A 442 13.26 22.55 -23.89
CA LEU A 442 13.46 22.08 -22.51
C LEU A 442 14.92 22.23 -22.03
N TYR A 443 15.91 22.04 -22.91
CA TYR A 443 17.32 22.24 -22.57
C TYR A 443 17.73 23.72 -22.50
N ALA A 444 17.09 24.60 -23.28
CA ALA A 444 17.38 26.04 -23.28
C ALA A 444 16.88 26.71 -21.99
N GLU A 445 15.66 26.37 -21.54
CA GLU A 445 15.08 26.93 -20.30
C GLU A 445 15.86 26.51 -19.04
N LEU A 446 16.39 25.29 -19.01
CA LEU A 446 17.25 24.80 -17.92
C LEU A 446 18.64 25.47 -17.90
N ARG A 447 19.16 25.88 -19.07
CA ARG A 447 20.47 26.55 -19.17
C ARG A 447 20.40 27.99 -18.65
N ASP A 448 19.35 28.72 -19.00
CA ASP A 448 19.21 30.13 -18.62
C ASP A 448 18.86 30.32 -17.13
N GLY A 449 18.20 29.32 -16.51
CA GLY A 449 17.90 29.31 -15.08
C GLY A 449 19.13 29.13 -14.17
N ILE A 450 20.22 28.52 -14.67
CA ILE A 450 21.44 28.25 -13.88
C ILE A 450 22.44 29.42 -13.95
N SER A 451 22.40 30.23 -15.01
CA SER A 451 23.27 31.42 -15.16
C SER A 451 22.94 32.58 -14.22
N GLY A 452 21.79 32.56 -13.53
CA GLY A 452 21.35 33.66 -12.65
C GLY A 452 21.88 33.64 -11.21
N ILE A 453 22.64 32.61 -10.78
CA ILE A 453 22.97 32.39 -9.35
C ILE A 453 24.48 32.49 -9.04
N ALA A 454 25.32 33.03 -9.93
CA ALA A 454 26.71 33.29 -9.60
C ALA A 454 27.19 34.65 -10.13
N LEU A 455 27.26 35.65 -9.24
CA LEU A 455 28.41 36.55 -9.02
C LEU A 455 28.00 37.72 -8.10
N SER A 456 28.03 37.49 -6.80
CA SER A 456 28.30 38.54 -5.81
C SER A 456 29.27 37.99 -4.77
N GLN A 457 30.55 38.09 -5.06
CA GLN A 457 31.59 38.07 -4.03
C GLN A 457 32.43 39.33 -4.17
N ASP A 458 32.35 40.10 -3.09
CA ASP A 458 33.17 41.25 -2.72
C ASP A 458 34.65 41.07 -3.08
N GLY A 459 35.18 42.01 -3.87
CA GLY A 459 36.61 42.26 -3.98
C GLY A 459 37.04 43.17 -2.84
N GLY A 460 37.65 42.59 -1.80
CA GLY A 460 38.42 43.33 -0.81
C GLY A 460 39.73 43.81 -1.44
N GLU A 461 39.93 45.13 -1.49
CA GLU A 461 41.18 45.78 -1.86
C GLU A 461 42.25 45.50 -0.79
N GLY A 462 43.26 44.72 -1.17
CA GLY A 462 44.50 44.52 -0.42
C GLY A 462 45.58 45.47 -0.94
N ASP A 463 45.91 46.42 -0.08
CA ASP A 463 46.94 47.46 -0.20
C ASP A 463 48.34 46.89 -0.50
N ALA A 464 49.04 47.53 -1.45
CA ALA A 464 50.41 47.22 -1.83
C ALA A 464 51.34 48.32 -1.28
N GLY A 465 51.83 48.11 -0.06
CA GLY A 465 52.89 48.93 0.54
C GLY A 465 54.28 48.38 0.23
N GLY A 466 55.04 49.12 -0.58
CA GLY A 466 56.46 48.88 -0.81
C GLY A 466 57.22 50.18 -1.03
N SER A 467 57.66 50.81 0.06
CA SER A 467 58.88 51.64 0.20
C SER A 467 59.06 52.04 1.66
#